data_AF-A0A2D5GR57-F1
#
_entry.id   AF-A0A2D5GR57-F1
#
_cell.length_a   1.000
_cell.length_b   1.000
_cell.length_c   1.000
_cell.angle_alpha   90.00
_cell.angle_beta   90.00
_cell.angle_gamma   90.00
#
_symmetry.space_group_name_H-M   'P 1'
#
loop_
_entity.id
_entity.type
_entity.pdbx_description
1 polymer ?
#
loop_
_entity_poly.entity_id
_entity_poly.type
_entity_poly.pdbx_seq_one_letter_code
_entity_poly.pdbx_strand_id
1 'polypeptide(L)'
;MITQFPANERLTDKNGRLERGRAQELIRELVQLSILTGSGSPEGVIEAKITTLYMNTAGTAGSILFIKRDADDGSGDRTGGWILI
;
A
#
# COMPACT_ATOMS: atom_id res chain seq x y z
N MET A 1 -6.56 -12.05 -8.27
CA MET A 1 -5.90 -11.51 -9.48
C MET A 1 -4.50 -11.10 -9.07
N ILE A 2 -3.45 -11.67 -9.67
CA ILE A 2 -2.09 -11.17 -9.47
C ILE A 2 -1.98 -9.92 -10.33
N THR A 3 -1.73 -8.77 -9.74
CA THR A 3 -1.45 -7.54 -10.51
C THR A 3 -0.10 -7.73 -11.18
N GLN A 4 -0.10 -7.87 -12.51
CA GLN A 4 1.13 -7.99 -13.28
C GLN A 4 1.68 -6.59 -13.52
N PHE A 5 2.80 -6.28 -12.90
CA PHE A 5 3.47 -4.99 -13.07
C PHE A 5 3.89 -4.80 -14.54
N PRO A 6 3.45 -3.74 -15.24
CA PRO A 6 3.69 -3.55 -16.66
C PRO A 6 5.09 -2.97 -16.93
N ALA A 7 6.14 -3.65 -16.44
CA ALA A 7 7.53 -3.18 -16.49
C ALA A 7 8.03 -2.84 -17.91
N ASN A 8 7.42 -3.45 -18.94
CA ASN A 8 7.84 -3.34 -20.33
C ASN A 8 6.90 -2.47 -21.18
N GLU A 9 5.89 -1.84 -20.58
CA GLU A 9 4.97 -0.99 -21.32
C GLU A 9 5.50 0.44 -21.48
N ARG A 10 5.26 1.02 -22.66
CA ARG A 10 5.57 2.42 -22.90
C ARG A 10 4.63 3.30 -22.08
N LEU A 11 5.22 4.19 -21.29
CA LEU A 11 4.50 5.26 -20.58
C LEU A 11 4.29 6.51 -21.42
N THR A 12 4.81 6.52 -22.66
CA THR A 12 4.75 7.65 -23.57
C THR A 12 3.96 7.32 -24.82
N ASP A 13 3.21 8.31 -25.31
CA ASP A 13 2.54 8.26 -26.61
C ASP A 13 3.54 8.14 -27.77
N LYS A 14 3.04 8.00 -29.01
CA LYS A 14 3.85 7.91 -30.22
C LYS A 14 4.82 9.08 -30.45
N ASN A 15 4.57 10.23 -29.83
CA ASN A 15 5.36 11.45 -29.93
C ASN A 15 6.34 11.64 -28.76
N GLY A 16 6.45 10.65 -27.86
CA GLY A 16 7.34 10.70 -26.70
C GLY A 16 6.79 11.52 -25.52
N ARG A 17 5.51 11.92 -25.53
CA ARG A 17 4.89 12.62 -24.39
C ARG A 17 4.37 11.59 -23.40
N LEU A 18 4.54 11.85 -22.09
CA LEU A 18 3.97 10.99 -21.05
C LEU A 18 2.44 10.89 -21.20
N GLU A 19 1.94 9.67 -21.31
CA GLU A 19 0.53 9.36 -21.26
C GLU A 19 0.09 9.36 -19.80
N ARG A 20 -0.62 10.43 -19.39
CA ARG A 20 -0.95 10.68 -17.98
C ARG A 20 -1.70 9.51 -17.33
N GLY A 21 -2.62 8.86 -18.04
CA GLY A 21 -3.39 7.72 -17.52
C GLY A 21 -2.48 6.56 -17.12
N ARG A 22 -1.64 6.09 -18.06
CA ARG A 22 -0.67 5.00 -17.82
C ARG A 22 0.32 5.34 -16.71
N ALA A 23 0.86 6.56 -16.70
CA ALA A 23 1.79 6.97 -15.66
C ALA A 23 1.13 6.98 -14.27
N GLN A 24 -0.13 7.43 -14.16
CA GLN A 24 -0.88 7.39 -12.91
C GLN A 24 -1.19 5.98 -12.44
N GLU A 25 -1.56 5.08 -13.35
CA GLU A 25 -1.79 3.67 -13.06
C GLU A 25 -0.52 2.99 -12.54
N LEU A 26 0.60 3.16 -13.23
CA LEU A 26 1.90 2.63 -12.80
C LEU A 26 2.27 3.13 -11.39
N ILE A 27 2.14 4.43 -11.13
CA ILE A 27 2.44 5.01 -9.81
C ILE A 27 1.53 4.41 -8.74
N ARG A 28 0.24 4.21 -9.03
CA ARG A 28 -0.70 3.58 -8.07
C ARG A 28 -0.33 2.14 -7.77
N GLU A 29 0.17 1.39 -8.74
CA GLU A 29 0.66 0.02 -8.53
C GLU A 29 1.96 0.02 -7.71
N LEU A 30 2.91 0.90 -8.04
CA LEU A 30 4.17 1.03 -7.28
C LEU A 30 3.92 1.41 -5.82
N VAL A 31 3.00 2.33 -5.57
CA VAL A 31 2.63 2.72 -4.20
C VAL A 31 1.97 1.55 -3.46
N GLN A 32 1.18 0.71 -4.12
CA GLN A 32 0.62 -0.50 -3.50
C GLN A 32 1.69 -1.55 -3.17
N LEU A 33 2.81 -1.56 -3.89
CA LEU A 33 3.95 -2.43 -3.60
C LEU A 33 4.86 -1.86 -2.50
N SER A 34 4.73 -0.58 -2.15
CA SER A 34 5.53 0.03 -1.10
C SER A 34 5.03 -0.32 0.30
N ILE A 35 5.97 -0.61 1.21
CA ILE A 35 5.67 -0.83 2.62
C ILE A 35 5.51 0.55 3.29
N LEU A 36 4.38 0.78 3.96
CA LEU A 36 4.20 1.96 4.79
C LEU A 36 5.13 1.88 6.01
N THR A 37 5.61 3.01 6.52
CA THR A 37 6.48 3.03 7.71
C THR A 37 6.02 4.11 8.68
N GLY A 38 6.15 3.87 9.98
CA GLY A 38 5.79 4.84 11.01
C GLY A 38 6.06 4.32 12.41
N SER A 39 5.92 5.17 13.42
CA SER A 39 6.13 4.77 14.82
C SER A 39 4.81 4.36 15.48
N GLY A 40 4.76 3.18 16.09
CA GLY A 40 3.59 2.64 16.78
C GLY A 40 2.70 1.74 15.91
N SER A 41 1.57 1.31 16.48
CA SER A 41 0.58 0.49 15.78
C SER A 41 -0.18 1.32 14.73
N PRO A 42 -0.45 0.77 13.53
CA PRO A 42 -1.29 1.42 12.53
C PRO A 42 -2.80 1.31 12.83
N GLU A 43 -3.21 0.41 13.74
CA GLU A 43 -4.61 0.17 14.11
C GLU A 43 -5.25 1.43 14.70
N GLY A 44 -6.39 1.86 14.12
CA GLY A 44 -7.11 3.05 14.57
C GLY A 44 -6.48 4.37 14.13
N VAL A 45 -5.38 4.32 13.35
CA VAL A 45 -4.60 5.51 12.95
C VAL A 45 -4.51 5.64 11.44
N ILE A 46 -4.29 4.54 10.71
CA ILE A 46 -4.00 4.56 9.27
C ILE A 46 -5.09 3.82 8.49
N GLU A 47 -5.79 4.53 7.61
CA GLU A 47 -6.63 3.93 6.57
C GLU A 47 -5.75 3.40 5.44
N ALA A 48 -5.94 2.12 5.08
CA ALA A 48 -5.22 1.48 3.98
C ALA A 48 -6.08 0.39 3.31
N LYS A 49 -5.67 -0.02 2.11
CA LYS A 49 -6.29 -1.15 1.41
C LYS A 49 -5.87 -2.48 2.05
N ILE A 50 -6.73 -3.49 1.95
CA ILE A 50 -6.37 -4.88 2.28
C ILE A 50 -5.08 -5.25 1.53
N THR A 51 -4.24 -6.06 2.19
CA THR A 51 -2.88 -6.47 1.79
C THR A 51 -1.79 -5.41 1.88
N THR A 52 -2.08 -4.20 2.35
CA THR A 52 -1.05 -3.18 2.62
C THR A 52 -0.16 -3.64 3.78
N LEU A 53 1.16 -3.54 3.61
CA LEU A 53 2.15 -3.78 4.66
C LEU A 53 2.51 -2.47 5.37
N TYR A 54 2.69 -2.52 6.68
CA TYR A 54 3.17 -1.41 7.50
C TYR A 54 4.28 -1.87 8.44
N MET A 55 5.41 -1.17 8.44
CA MET A 55 6.55 -1.42 9.32
C MET A 55 6.60 -0.40 10.45
N ASN A 56 6.53 -0.88 11.69
CA ASN A 56 6.68 -0.07 12.90
C ASN A 56 8.17 0.23 13.16
N THR A 57 8.53 1.51 13.17
CA THR A 57 9.90 2.01 13.33
C THR A 57 10.27 2.37 14.77
N ALA A 58 9.38 2.15 15.75
CA ALA A 58 9.59 2.51 17.16
C ALA A 58 10.75 1.78 17.87
N GLY A 59 11.41 0.83 17.19
CA GLY A 59 12.77 0.38 17.57
C GLY A 59 12.89 -0.56 18.77
N THR A 60 11.79 -1.06 19.34
CA THR A 60 11.83 -2.10 20.38
C THR A 60 11.73 -3.49 19.77
N ALA A 61 12.63 -4.39 20.17
CA ALA A 61 12.69 -5.76 19.65
C ALA A 61 11.38 -6.52 19.89
N GLY A 62 10.64 -6.76 18.82
CA GLY A 62 9.41 -7.55 18.81
C GLY A 62 8.30 -6.85 18.05
N SER A 63 7.81 -7.51 16.99
CA SER A 63 6.64 -7.13 16.20
C SER A 63 6.76 -5.82 15.42
N ILE A 64 7.39 -5.94 14.25
CA ILE A 64 7.79 -4.80 13.41
C ILE A 64 6.89 -4.68 12.19
N LEU A 65 6.12 -5.72 11.81
CA LEU A 65 5.37 -5.74 10.56
C LEU A 65 3.88 -6.01 10.82
N PHE A 66 3.05 -5.20 10.17
CA PHE A 66 1.60 -5.32 10.17
C PHE A 66 1.13 -5.51 8.74
N ILE A 67 0.01 -6.21 8.56
CA ILE A 67 -0.71 -6.29 7.29
C ILE A 67 -2.18 -5.94 7.49
N LYS A 68 -2.73 -5.12 6.59
CA LYS A 68 -4.18 -4.83 6.57
C LYS A 68 -4.93 -6.07 6.09
N ARG A 69 -5.70 -6.70 6.96
CA ARG A 69 -6.48 -7.90 6.64
C ARG A 69 -7.90 -7.55 6.23
N ASP A 70 -8.55 -6.69 6.99
CA ASP A 70 -9.97 -6.39 6.83
C ASP A 70 -10.17 -5.02 6.17
N ALA A 71 -11.36 -4.78 5.59
CA ALA A 71 -11.67 -3.49 4.97
C ALA A 71 -11.86 -2.38 6.02
N ASP A 72 -12.45 -2.73 7.15
CA ASP A 72 -12.73 -1.87 8.30
C ASP A 72 -12.74 -2.68 9.61
N ASP A 73 -13.08 -2.03 10.72
CA ASP A 73 -13.23 -2.60 12.06
C ASP A 73 -14.53 -3.38 12.31
N GLY A 74 -15.37 -3.59 11.27
CA GLY A 74 -16.70 -4.18 11.38
C GLY A 74 -17.82 -3.18 11.68
N SER A 75 -17.50 -1.94 12.06
CA SER A 75 -18.43 -0.82 12.25
C SER A 75 -18.31 0.25 11.15
N GLY A 76 -17.37 0.07 10.22
CA GLY A 76 -17.13 0.94 9.07
C GLY A 76 -15.90 1.85 9.20
N ASP A 77 -15.15 1.78 10.30
CA ASP A 77 -13.89 2.51 10.43
C ASP A 77 -12.77 1.79 9.66
N ARG A 78 -12.32 2.42 8.59
CA ARG A 78 -11.32 1.86 7.67
C ARG A 78 -9.89 1.89 8.22
N THR A 79 -9.68 2.52 9.38
CA THR A 79 -8.39 2.52 10.08
C THR A 79 -8.17 1.26 10.93
N GLY A 80 -9.22 0.46 11.18
CA GLY A 80 -9.13 -0.82 11.88
C GLY A 80 -8.87 -2.01 10.97
N GLY A 81 -8.63 -3.20 11.53
CA GLY A 81 -8.45 -4.44 10.75
C GLY A 81 -7.01 -4.74 10.32
N TRP A 82 -6.03 -4.22 11.05
CA TRP A 82 -4.62 -4.59 10.93
C TRP A 82 -4.31 -5.81 11.79
N ILE A 83 -3.43 -6.67 11.28
CA ILE A 83 -2.88 -7.79 12.06
C ILE A 83 -1.36 -7.69 12.10
N LEU A 84 -0.81 -8.09 13.24
CA LEU A 84 0.62 -8.14 13.48
C LEU A 84 1.18 -9.50 13.05
N ILE A 85 2.32 -9.49 12.35
CA ILE A 85 2.99 -10.69 11.82
C ILE A 85 4.44 -10.80 12.27
#